data_AF-A0A948BEM6-F1
#
_entry.id   AF-A0A948BEM6-F1
#
_cell.length_a   1.000
_cell.length_b   1.000
_cell.length_c   1.000
_cell.angle_alpha   90.00
_cell.angle_beta   90.00
_cell.angle_gamma   90.00
#
_symmetry.space_group_name_H-M   'P 1'
#
loop_
_entity.id
_entity.type
_entity.pdbx_description
1 polymer ?
#
loop_
_entity_poly.entity_id
_entity_poly.type
_entity_poly.pdbx_seq_one_letter_code
_entity_poly.pdbx_strand_id
1 'polypeptide(L)'
;MFPLKDNIPARNLPVVTLWLIIINTLCFIYESKLGAKIDFFLNDYGFIPARYLAQQAENFLDLSRFVPVITFIFLHGGVAWWAHIGGFACGRLSVQMYKAELSR
;
A
#
# COMPACT_ATOMS: atom_id res chain seq x y z
N MET A 1 11.98 -22.59 16.62
CA MET A 1 13.24 -22.10 16.05
C MET A 1 12.94 -20.86 15.23
N PHE A 2 13.46 -19.69 15.62
CA PHE A 2 13.33 -18.48 14.80
C PHE A 2 14.42 -18.50 13.73
N PRO A 3 14.08 -18.47 12.43
CA PRO A 3 15.09 -18.39 11.38
C PRO A 3 15.73 -17.00 11.41
N LEU A 4 17.05 -16.94 11.62
CA LEU A 4 17.82 -15.70 11.73
C LEU A 4 18.46 -15.27 10.39
N LYS A 5 18.52 -16.18 9.40
CA LYS A 5 19.13 -15.93 8.10
C LYS A 5 18.56 -16.88 7.05
N ASP A 6 18.13 -16.30 5.94
CA ASP A 6 17.84 -17.02 4.69
C ASP A 6 18.91 -16.62 3.67
N ASN A 7 19.49 -17.61 2.97
CA ASN A 7 20.51 -17.42 1.94
C ASN A 7 19.98 -17.77 0.54
N ILE A 8 18.67 -17.99 0.38
CA ILE A 8 18.09 -18.24 -0.94
C ILE A 8 18.04 -16.91 -1.70
N PRO A 9 18.82 -16.75 -2.80
CA PRO A 9 18.78 -15.54 -3.59
C PRO A 9 17.43 -15.44 -4.30
N ALA A 10 16.83 -14.24 -4.30
CA ALA A 10 15.64 -13.96 -5.10
C ALA A 10 15.96 -14.19 -6.58
N ARG A 11 15.28 -15.18 -7.20
CA ARG A 11 15.56 -15.61 -8.58
C ARG A 11 14.81 -14.79 -9.64
N ASN A 12 13.76 -14.08 -9.27
CA ASN A 12 12.90 -13.34 -10.19
C ASN A 12 12.81 -11.86 -9.81
N LEU A 13 12.61 -11.00 -10.80
CA LEU A 13 12.25 -9.61 -10.55
C LEU A 13 10.87 -9.57 -9.86
N PRO A 14 10.70 -8.85 -8.74
CA PRO A 14 9.44 -8.79 -8.02
C PRO A 14 8.47 -7.81 -8.71
N VAL A 15 7.99 -8.18 -9.89
CA VAL A 15 7.17 -7.32 -10.77
C VAL A 15 5.93 -6.80 -10.04
N VAL A 16 5.21 -7.67 -9.33
CA VAL A 16 4.02 -7.29 -8.55
C VAL A 16 4.34 -6.24 -7.49
N THR A 17 5.44 -6.43 -6.75
CA THR A 17 5.87 -5.46 -5.74
C THR A 17 6.17 -4.10 -6.35
N LEU A 18 6.84 -4.08 -7.51
CA LEU A 18 7.13 -2.82 -8.22
C LEU A 18 5.84 -2.12 -8.67
N TRP A 19 4.87 -2.87 -9.20
CA TRP A 19 3.56 -2.31 -9.56
C TRP A 19 2.82 -1.75 -8.36
N LEU A 20 2.82 -2.46 -7.22
CA LEU A 20 2.19 -1.97 -6.00
C LEU A 20 2.83 -0.68 -5.50
N ILE A 21 4.16 -0.56 -5.57
CA ILE A 21 4.87 0.69 -5.23
C ILE A 21 4.39 1.83 -6.13
N ILE A 22 4.40 1.61 -7.45
CA ILE A 22 4.01 2.63 -8.44
C ILE A 22 2.57 3.08 -8.19
N ILE A 23 1.62 2.14 -8.05
CA ILE A 23 0.21 2.44 -7.85
C ILE A 23 0.01 3.25 -6.56
N ASN A 24 0.59 2.82 -5.44
CA ASN A 24 0.48 3.55 -4.16
C ASN A 24 1.10 4.95 -4.24
N THR A 25 2.22 5.12 -4.95
CA THR A 25 2.81 6.44 -5.18
C THR A 25 1.88 7.35 -6.01
N LEU A 26 1.23 6.82 -7.05
CA LEU A 26 0.28 7.59 -7.85
C LEU A 26 -0.96 8.00 -7.05
N CYS A 27 -1.51 7.08 -6.24
CA CYS A 27 -2.62 7.38 -5.33
C CYS A 27 -2.27 8.51 -4.36
N PHE A 28 -1.10 8.43 -3.71
CA PHE A 28 -0.64 9.48 -2.79
C PHE A 28 -0.48 10.86 -3.47
N ILE A 29 0.08 10.89 -4.69
CA ILE A 29 0.21 12.13 -5.46
C ILE A 29 -1.17 12.70 -5.78
N TYR A 30 -2.14 11.86 -6.10
CA TYR A 30 -3.52 12.28 -6.37
C TYR A 30 -4.18 12.85 -5.11
N GLU A 31 -4.09 12.14 -3.97
CA GLU A 31 -4.58 12.58 -2.65
C GLU A 31 -3.98 13.95 -2.27
N SER A 32 -2.67 14.13 -2.48
CA SER A 32 -1.96 15.37 -2.17
C SER A 32 -2.42 16.57 -3.02
N LYS A 33 -2.95 16.32 -4.22
CA LYS A 33 -3.47 17.35 -5.14
C LYS A 33 -4.91 17.76 -4.83
N LEU A 34 -5.68 16.94 -4.11
CA LEU A 34 -7.09 17.20 -3.82
C LEU A 34 -7.30 18.36 -2.85
N GLY A 35 -6.33 18.64 -1.97
CA GLY A 35 -6.42 19.73 -0.99
C GLY A 35 -7.69 19.60 -0.13
N ALA A 36 -8.51 20.64 -0.08
CA ALA A 36 -9.77 20.65 0.68
C ALA A 36 -10.82 19.63 0.19
N LYS A 37 -10.66 19.04 -1.00
CA LYS A 37 -11.58 18.02 -1.52
C LYS A 37 -11.25 16.60 -1.04
N ILE A 38 -10.18 16.44 -0.27
CA ILE A 38 -9.75 15.12 0.21
C ILE A 38 -10.83 14.45 1.06
N ASP A 39 -11.58 15.20 1.86
CA ASP A 39 -12.63 14.64 2.71
C ASP A 39 -13.73 13.94 1.91
N PHE A 40 -14.15 14.53 0.78
CA PHE A 40 -15.12 13.91 -0.14
C PHE A 40 -14.53 12.64 -0.77
N PHE A 41 -13.28 12.69 -1.22
CA PHE A 41 -12.61 11.54 -1.79
C PHE A 41 -12.46 10.39 -0.79
N LEU A 42 -12.07 10.67 0.46
CA LEU A 42 -12.00 9.68 1.53
C LEU A 42 -13.40 9.16 1.92
N ASN A 43 -14.44 9.97 1.75
CA ASN A 43 -15.82 9.56 1.98
C ASN A 43 -16.29 8.49 0.99
N ASP A 44 -15.88 8.63 -0.27
CA ASP A 44 -16.32 7.79 -1.39
C ASP A 44 -15.47 6.53 -1.54
N TYR A 45 -14.16 6.63 -1.31
CA TYR A 45 -13.20 5.54 -1.55
C TYR A 45 -12.58 4.97 -0.27
N GLY A 46 -12.78 5.62 0.88
CA GLY A 46 -12.32 5.14 2.18
C GLY A 46 -13.30 4.16 2.81
N PHE A 47 -12.79 3.14 3.48
CA PHE A 47 -13.61 2.13 4.14
C PHE A 47 -14.12 2.64 5.50
N ILE A 48 -15.43 2.88 5.60
CA ILE A 48 -16.12 3.28 6.83
C ILE A 48 -17.07 2.14 7.25
N PRO A 49 -16.74 1.34 8.29
CA PRO A 49 -17.53 0.17 8.68
C PRO A 49 -19.00 0.47 8.96
N ALA A 50 -19.30 1.62 9.59
CA ALA A 50 -20.67 2.02 9.90
C ALA A 50 -21.55 2.17 8.66
N ARG A 51 -20.99 2.67 7.54
CA ARG A 51 -21.71 2.81 6.28
C ARG A 51 -21.95 1.48 5.61
N TYR A 52 -20.91 0.64 5.58
CA TYR A 52 -21.00 -0.70 5.01
C TYR A 52 -22.09 -1.53 5.72
N LEU A 53 -22.17 -1.45 7.05
CA LEU A 53 -23.20 -2.14 7.84
C LEU A 53 -24.60 -1.55 7.63
N ALA A 54 -24.74 -0.22 7.56
CA ALA A 54 -26.04 0.42 7.30
C ALA A 54 -26.58 0.10 5.89
N GLN A 55 -25.69 0.03 4.89
CA GLN A 55 -26.03 -0.23 3.50
C GLN A 55 -26.40 -1.69 3.21
N GLN A 56 -26.12 -2.63 4.13
CA GLN A 56 -26.56 -4.03 4.02
C GLN A 56 -28.09 -4.18 3.98
N ALA A 57 -28.84 -3.18 4.48
CA ALA A 57 -30.29 -3.22 4.53
C ALA A 57 -30.96 -2.95 3.17
N GLU A 58 -30.26 -2.34 2.20
CA GLU A 58 -30.93 -1.76 1.03
C GLU A 58 -30.80 -2.58 -0.26
N ASN A 59 -29.66 -3.23 -0.55
CA ASN A 59 -29.50 -4.11 -1.73
C ASN A 59 -28.27 -5.04 -1.62
N PHE A 60 -28.50 -6.35 -1.55
CA PHE A 60 -27.41 -7.33 -1.39
C PHE A 60 -26.50 -7.47 -2.62
N LEU A 61 -26.94 -7.07 -3.82
CA LEU A 61 -26.18 -7.27 -5.07
C LEU A 61 -25.50 -5.99 -5.59
N ASP A 62 -25.48 -4.90 -4.83
CA ASP A 62 -24.76 -3.70 -5.27
C ASP A 62 -23.23 -3.95 -5.19
N LEU A 63 -22.56 -4.00 -6.34
CA LEU A 63 -21.11 -4.19 -6.40
C LEU A 63 -20.34 -2.93 -5.96
N SER A 64 -20.96 -1.75 -6.00
CA SER A 64 -20.30 -0.48 -5.66
C SER A 64 -19.84 -0.47 -4.19
N ARG A 65 -20.52 -1.21 -3.30
CA ARG A 65 -20.14 -1.37 -1.89
C ARG A 65 -18.76 -1.99 -1.66
N PHE A 66 -18.24 -2.74 -2.63
CA PHE A 66 -16.92 -3.37 -2.54
C PHE A 66 -15.80 -2.43 -2.98
N VAL A 67 -16.12 -1.32 -3.64
CA VAL A 67 -15.12 -0.35 -4.07
C VAL A 67 -14.32 0.16 -2.86
N PRO A 68 -14.93 0.69 -1.77
CA PRO A 68 -14.17 1.16 -0.62
C PRO A 68 -13.39 0.05 0.08
N VAL A 69 -13.85 -1.21 0.04
CA VAL A 69 -13.17 -2.38 0.64
C VAL A 69 -11.87 -2.72 -0.07
N ILE A 70 -11.74 -2.38 -1.35
CA ILE A 70 -10.51 -2.60 -2.11
C ILE A 70 -9.69 -1.32 -2.19
N THR A 71 -10.32 -0.17 -2.40
CA THR A 71 -9.59 1.08 -2.63
C THR A 71 -8.91 1.61 -1.38
N PHE A 72 -9.46 1.36 -0.18
CA PHE A 72 -8.88 1.90 1.05
C PHE A 72 -7.46 1.43 1.33
N ILE A 73 -7.04 0.25 0.84
CA ILE A 73 -5.68 -0.26 1.03
C ILE A 73 -4.62 0.54 0.26
N PHE A 74 -5.04 1.43 -0.65
CA PHE A 74 -4.15 2.31 -1.41
C PHE A 74 -4.16 3.75 -0.89
N LEU A 75 -5.09 4.09 0.01
CA LEU A 75 -5.25 5.43 0.57
C LEU A 75 -4.35 5.57 1.80
N HIS A 76 -3.32 6.40 1.69
CA HIS A 76 -2.34 6.58 2.76
C HIS A 76 -1.93 8.04 2.89
N GLY A 77 -2.15 8.63 4.05
CA GLY A 77 -1.74 10.01 4.34
C GLY A 77 -0.35 10.14 4.97
N GLY A 78 0.34 11.24 4.66
CA GLY A 78 1.47 11.76 5.43
C GLY A 78 2.58 10.74 5.72
N VAL A 79 2.82 10.47 7.01
CA VAL A 79 3.92 9.61 7.53
C VAL A 79 3.85 8.18 6.99
N ALA A 80 2.65 7.64 6.76
CA ALA A 80 2.47 6.28 6.28
C ALA A 80 3.07 6.08 4.88
N TRP A 81 3.02 7.11 4.03
CA TRP A 81 3.66 7.07 2.70
C TRP A 81 5.18 7.07 2.80
N TRP A 82 5.74 7.95 3.65
CA TRP A 82 7.19 8.01 3.88
C TRP A 82 7.73 6.70 4.47
N ALA A 83 6.97 6.04 5.35
CA ALA A 83 7.33 4.73 5.89
C ALA A 83 7.38 3.64 4.81
N HIS A 84 6.46 3.64 3.85
CA HIS A 84 6.48 2.68 2.75
C HIS A 84 7.69 2.87 1.83
N ILE A 85 7.90 4.09 1.30
CA ILE A 85 9.03 4.37 0.40
C ILE A 85 10.37 4.21 1.14
N GLY A 86 10.46 4.70 2.37
CA GLY A 86 11.64 4.54 3.22
C GLY A 86 11.94 3.08 3.53
N GLY A 87 10.92 2.26 3.79
CA GLY A 87 11.07 0.81 3.97
C GLY A 87 11.62 0.10 2.73
N PHE A 88 11.12 0.42 1.54
CA PHE A 88 11.63 -0.14 0.29
C PHE A 88 13.08 0.28 0.00
N ALA A 89 13.40 1.56 0.20
CA ALA A 89 14.76 2.08 0.02
C ALA A 89 15.74 1.45 1.02
N CYS A 90 15.37 1.38 2.30
CA CYS A 90 16.17 0.74 3.35
C CYS A 90 16.41 -0.73 3.02
N GLY A 91 15.37 -1.48 2.64
CA GLY A 91 15.50 -2.88 2.24
C GLY A 91 16.48 -3.07 1.07
N ARG A 92 16.42 -2.21 0.04
CA ARG A 92 17.37 -2.23 -1.09
C ARG A 92 18.81 -1.99 -0.62
N LEU A 93 19.02 -1.01 0.27
CA LEU A 93 20.33 -0.68 0.82
C LEU A 93 20.90 -1.83 1.67
N SER A 94 20.09 -2.42 2.56
CA SER A 94 20.52 -3.55 3.39
C SER A 94 20.98 -4.74 2.56
N VAL A 95 20.30 -5.04 1.45
CA VAL A 95 20.73 -6.10 0.51
C VAL A 95 22.08 -5.75 -0.14
N GLN A 96 22.30 -4.50 -0.52
CA GLN A 96 23.58 -4.06 -1.12
C GLN A 96 24.73 -4.16 -0.11
N MET A 97 24.51 -3.71 1.13
CA MET A 97 25.50 -3.79 2.21
C MET A 97 25.87 -5.24 2.52
N TYR A 98 24.88 -6.14 2.61
CA TYR A 98 25.13 -7.57 2.84
C TYR A 98 25.95 -8.22 1.71
N LYS A 99 25.64 -7.89 0.44
CA LYS A 99 26.42 -8.38 -0.70
C LYS A 99 27.85 -7.86 -0.69
N ALA A 100 28.06 -6.61 -0.31
CA ALA A 100 29.40 -6.02 -0.20
C ALA A 100 30.24 -6.72 0.88
N GLU A 101 29.63 -7.04 2.03
CA GLU A 101 30.29 -7.78 3.11
C GLU A 101 30.70 -9.19 2.69
N LEU A 102 29.83 -9.92 1.97
CA LEU A 102 30.15 -11.26 1.44
C LEU A 102 31.24 -11.26 0.36
N SER A 103 31.50 -10.12 -0.28
CA SER A 103 32.50 -9.99 -1.35
C SER A 103 33.90 -9.62 -0.84
N ARG A 104 34.06 -9.40 0.46
CA ARG A 104 35.35 -9.21 1.15
C ARG A 104 35.87 -10.54 1.68
#